data_AF-A0AAU7C8P7-F1
#
_entry.id   AF-A0AAU7C8P7-F1
#
_cell.length_a   1.000
_cell.length_b   1.000
_cell.length_c   1.000
_cell.angle_alpha   90.00
_cell.angle_beta   90.00
_cell.angle_gamma   90.00
#
_symmetry.space_group_name_H-M   'P 1'
#
loop_
_entity.id
_entity.type
_entity.pdbx_description
1 polymer ?
#
loop_
_entity_poly.entity_id
_entity_poly.type
_entity_poly.pdbx_seq_one_letter_code
_entity_poly.pdbx_strand_id
1 'polypeptide(L)' 'MKGPMMSEVKKQVPRFHVGDWGTLYSGFGKMEARVVEDLGPIGVRGRRLYRVESKEDRDNSTTFEV' A
#
# COMPACT_ATOMS: atom_id res chain seq x y z
N MET A 1 41.51 2.24 -4.07
CA MET A 1 40.52 1.50 -3.26
C MET A 1 39.13 1.92 -3.74
N LYS A 2 38.36 1.02 -4.39
CA LYS A 2 36.97 1.32 -4.77
C LYS A 2 36.12 1.24 -3.51
N GLY A 3 35.46 2.34 -3.15
CA GLY A 3 34.51 2.38 -2.03
C GLY A 3 33.34 1.42 -2.25
N PRO A 4 32.62 1.02 -1.19
CA PRO A 4 31.51 0.09 -1.33
C PRO A 4 30.48 0.65 -2.31
N MET A 5 30.19 -0.13 -3.34
CA MET A 5 29.16 0.15 -4.33
C MET A 5 27.82 0.18 -3.59
N MET A 6 27.21 1.37 -3.45
CA MET A 6 25.84 1.47 -2.97
C MET A 6 24.99 0.57 -3.88
N SER A 7 24.45 -0.50 -3.31
CA SER A 7 23.57 -1.41 -4.02
C SER A 7 22.39 -0.58 -4.52
N GLU A 8 22.33 -0.41 -5.84
CA GLU A 8 21.21 0.19 -6.53
C GLU A 8 19.96 -0.59 -6.11
N VAL A 9 19.14 0.00 -5.23
CA VAL A 9 17.88 -0.61 -4.80
C VAL A 9 17.06 -0.71 -6.07
N LYS A 10 17.04 -1.90 -6.70
CA LYS A 10 16.23 -2.19 -7.89
C LYS A 10 14.83 -1.68 -7.56
N LYS A 11 14.42 -0.58 -8.21
CA LYS A 11 13.09 0.01 -8.04
C LYS A 11 12.10 -1.07 -8.44
N GLN A 12 11.55 -1.77 -7.45
CA GLN A 12 10.51 -2.77 -7.70
C GLN A 12 9.35 -2.04 -8.36
N VAL A 13 8.98 -2.50 -9.57
CA VAL A 13 7.83 -2.00 -10.30
C VAL A 13 6.60 -2.18 -9.42
N PRO A 14 5.80 -1.13 -9.17
CA PRO A 14 4.58 -1.26 -8.40
C PRO A 14 3.63 -2.28 -9.04
N ARG A 15 3.09 -3.19 -8.24
CA ARG A 15 2.05 -4.12 -8.69
C ARG A 15 0.69 -3.42 -8.81
N PHE A 16 0.44 -2.46 -7.93
CA PHE A 16 -0.77 -1.65 -7.87
C PHE A 16 -0.40 -0.17 -7.92
N HIS A 17 -1.31 0.64 -8.45
CA HIS A 17 -1.18 2.08 -8.54
C HIS A 17 -2.26 2.76 -7.70
N VAL A 18 -2.03 4.02 -7.33
CA VAL A 18 -3.02 4.84 -6.63
C VAL A 18 -4.27 4.94 -7.50
N GLY A 19 -5.42 4.64 -6.90
CA GLY A 19 -6.72 4.61 -7.57
C GLY A 19 -7.21 3.20 -7.91
N ASP A 20 -6.33 2.20 -7.96
CA ASP A 20 -6.70 0.82 -8.24
C ASP A 20 -7.64 0.26 -7.16
N TRP A 21 -8.63 -0.51 -7.58
CA TRP A 21 -9.51 -1.28 -6.70
C TRP A 21 -9.11 -2.74 -6.67
N GLY A 22 -9.26 -3.38 -5.52
CA GLY A 22 -9.01 -4.80 -5.37
C GLY A 22 -9.70 -5.41 -4.16
N THR A 23 -9.72 -6.75 -4.13
CA THR A 23 -10.20 -7.51 -2.97
C THR A 23 -9.02 -7.87 -2.07
N LEU A 24 -9.06 -7.41 -0.83
CA LEU A 24 -8.14 -7.82 0.23
C LEU A 24 -8.71 -9.03 0.96
N TYR A 25 -7.85 -10.03 1.15
CA TYR A 25 -8.16 -11.22 1.93
C TYR A 25 -7.45 -11.09 3.27
N SER A 26 -8.22 -10.92 4.33
CA SER A 26 -7.71 -10.91 5.71
C SER A 26 -8.25 -12.11 6.48
N GLY A 27 -7.68 -12.38 7.66
CA GLY A 27 -8.23 -13.41 8.56
C GLY A 27 -9.68 -13.15 8.97
N PHE A 28 -10.18 -11.93 8.80
CA PHE A 28 -11.56 -11.52 9.11
C PHE A 28 -12.51 -11.59 7.90
N GLY A 29 -12.02 -12.00 6.72
CA GLY A 29 -12.84 -12.15 5.52
C GLY A 29 -12.27 -11.41 4.31
N LYS A 30 -13.14 -11.18 3.32
CA LYS A 30 -12.83 -10.47 2.09
C LYS A 30 -13.36 -9.04 2.18
N MET A 31 -12.58 -8.07 1.71
CA MET A 31 -12.94 -6.66 1.73
C MET A 31 -12.57 -6.00 0.40
N GLU A 32 -13.46 -5.20 -0.17
CA GLU A 32 -13.14 -4.32 -1.30
C GLU A 32 -12.41 -3.07 -0.78
N ALA A 33 -11.27 -2.76 -1.38
CA ALA A 33 -10.48 -1.60 -1.01
C ALA A 33 -9.84 -0.92 -2.22
N ARG A 34 -9.58 0.37 -2.08
CA ARG A 34 -8.90 1.21 -3.07
C ARG A 34 -7.51 1.57 -2.58
N VAL A 35 -6.52 1.51 -3.46
CA VAL A 35 -5.18 2.02 -3.16
C VAL A 35 -5.22 3.54 -3.11
N VAL A 36 -4.87 4.13 -1.97
CA VAL A 36 -4.83 5.59 -1.77
C VAL A 36 -3.39 6.12 -1.73
N GLU A 37 -2.41 5.27 -1.45
CA GLU A 37 -1.01 5.66 -1.38
C GLU A 37 -0.07 4.48 -1.69
N ASP A 38 1.04 4.75 -2.39
CA ASP A 38 2.16 3.82 -2.53
C ASP A 38 3.30 4.26 -1.60
N LEU A 39 3.55 3.48 -0.55
CA LEU A 39 4.54 3.79 0.47
C LEU A 39 5.96 3.31 0.09
N GLY A 40 6.11 2.65 -1.05
CA GLY A 40 7.39 2.12 -1.48
C GLY A 40 7.83 0.85 -0.76
N PRO A 41 9.06 0.37 -1.01
CA PRO A 41 9.61 -0.89 -0.50
C PRO A 41 10.06 -0.81 0.96
N ILE A 42 9.19 -0.31 1.85
CA ILE A 42 9.50 -0.09 3.27
C ILE A 42 9.08 -1.25 4.19
N GLY A 43 8.43 -2.28 3.64
CA GLY A 43 8.03 -3.46 4.41
C GLY A 43 9.19 -4.43 4.67
N VAL A 44 8.94 -5.42 5.53
CA VAL A 44 9.88 -6.50 5.83
C VAL A 44 10.39 -7.15 4.53
N ARG A 45 11.71 -7.29 4.41
CA ARG A 45 12.41 -7.79 3.21
C ARG A 45 12.18 -6.94 1.94
N GLY A 46 11.98 -5.63 2.09
CA GLY A 46 11.77 -4.73 0.96
C GLY A 46 10.41 -4.90 0.28
N ARG A 47 9.44 -5.51 0.98
CA ARG A 47 8.08 -5.64 0.46
C ARG A 47 7.49 -4.25 0.26
N ARG A 48 7.01 -3.96 -0.94
CA ARG A 48 6.26 -2.72 -1.20
C ARG A 48 4.97 -2.72 -0.40
N LEU A 49 4.72 -1.63 0.33
CA LEU A 49 3.50 -1.43 1.09
C LEU A 49 2.62 -0.40 0.40
N TYR A 50 1.31 -0.58 0.53
CA TYR A 50 0.29 0.30 0.00
C TYR A 50 -0.64 0.71 1.14
N ARG A 51 -1.04 1.98 1.17
CA ARG A 51 -2.18 2.40 1.99
C ARG A 51 -3.44 2.17 1.17
N VAL A 52 -4.42 1.57 1.82
CA VAL A 52 -5.70 1.22 1.22
C VAL A 52 -6.82 1.78 2.08
N GLU A 53 -7.90 2.20 1.44
CA GLU A 53 -9.14 2.61 2.09
C GLU A 53 -10.20 1.56 1.74
N SER A 54 -10.91 1.03 2.74
CA SER A 54 -11.99 0.09 2.48
C SER A 54 -13.25 0.83 2.06
N LYS A 55 -14.09 0.14 1.27
CA LYS A 55 -15.41 0.66 0.89
C LYS A 55 -16.29 0.89 2.13
N GLU A 56 -16.15 0.03 3.14
CA GLU A 56 -16.89 0.14 4.41
C GLU A 56 -16.46 1.36 5.24
N ASP A 57 -15.16 1.68 5.28
CA ASP A 57 -14.65 2.89 5.96
C ASP A 57 -15.18 4.17 5.32
N ARG A 58 -15.34 4.17 3.99
CA ARG A 58 -15.91 5.30 3.25
C ARG A 58 -17.38 5.52 3.60
N ASP A 59 -18.16 4.44 3.66
CA ASP A 59 -19.59 4.50 3.98
C ASP A 59 -19.84 4.77 5.47
N ASN A 60 -18.88 4.43 6.34
CA ASN A 60 -18.92 4.66 7.78
C ASN A 60 -18.10 5.89 8.23
N SER A 61 -17.69 6.75 7.29
CA SER A 61 -17.10 8.05 7.62
C SER A 61 -18.18 8.95 8.20
N THR A 62 -18.48 8.71 9.48
CA THR A 62 -19.23 9.64 10.31
C THR A 62 -18.40 10.92 10.36
N THR A 63 -18.80 11.88 9.53
CA THR A 63 -18.39 13.27 9.56
C THR A 63 -18.50 13.78 10.99
N PHE A 64 -17.38 13.88 11.70
CA PHE A 64 -17.31 14.74 12.88
C PHE A 64 -16.83 16.11 12.39
N GLU A 65 -17.77 17.02 12.16
CA GLU A 65 -17.49 18.45 12.17
C GLU A 65 -17.27 18.87 13.64
N VAL A 66 -16.20 19.63 13.89
CA VAL A 66 -15.90 20.31 15.17
C VAL A 66 -16.39 21.74 15.09
#